data_AF-A0A1V6J3R8-F1
#
_entry.id   AF-A0A1V6J3R8-F1
#
_cell.length_a   1.000
_cell.length_b   1.000
_cell.length_c   1.000
_cell.angle_alpha   90.00
_cell.angle_beta   90.00
_cell.angle_gamma   90.00
#
_symmetry.space_group_name_H-M   'P 1'
#
loop_
_entity.id
_entity.type
_entity.pdbx_description
1 polymer ?
#
loop_
_entity_poly.entity_id
_entity_poly.type
_entity_poly.pdbx_seq_one_letter_code
_entity_poly.pdbx_strand_id
1 'polypeptide(L)'
;MLQPTGSGRLESAKFGSTRTGVRNGRAYPAFHEGVDIAATMRDRKGVATDPVYAAAAGRVAFINSAAGNSSYGKYVVIEHPDPSLGSIKLRDGSSVPATVYTLYAHLADIRFLVRPGHAVEAGDVIGTMGATSNTQPPIPRDRSHLHWEIGVMLNARFETMAREQKLVPDFGNYNGGNLFGLDALDFYAAHARDPELTMAGYLAQLRPACEVVLRGKYPDYFRRYPALWRGAAHDGGPIHLAMSESGAVISGRNATATEVALLGNQRQAVSKVYEDVLGRNGRAYVAQTGGKWQFTEKGRQWANILFY
;
A
#
# COMPACT_ATOMS: atom_id res chain seq x y z
N MET A 1 -8.58 -19.95 4.32
CA MET A 1 -9.86 -19.37 4.78
C MET A 1 -9.61 -17.93 5.21
N LEU A 2 -10.59 -17.02 5.05
CA LEU A 2 -10.45 -15.61 5.45
C LEU A 2 -10.88 -15.40 6.91
N GLN A 3 -10.25 -14.47 7.61
CA GLN A 3 -10.61 -14.07 8.97
C GLN A 3 -11.39 -12.75 8.96
N PRO A 4 -12.73 -12.78 9.09
CA PRO A 4 -13.49 -11.55 9.21
C PRO A 4 -13.15 -10.82 10.51
N THR A 5 -13.37 -9.49 10.48
CA THR A 5 -13.40 -8.64 11.66
C THR A 5 -14.51 -9.07 12.63
N GLY A 6 -14.63 -8.37 13.77
CA GLY A 6 -15.70 -8.64 14.76
C GLY A 6 -17.12 -8.51 14.21
N SER A 7 -17.31 -7.99 13.00
CA SER A 7 -18.61 -7.99 12.30
C SER A 7 -19.06 -9.37 11.80
N GLY A 8 -18.14 -10.35 11.71
CA GLY A 8 -18.41 -11.68 11.14
C GLY A 8 -18.58 -11.70 9.62
N ARG A 9 -18.53 -10.56 8.93
CA ARG A 9 -18.71 -10.48 7.48
C ARG A 9 -17.40 -10.80 6.76
N LEU A 10 -17.39 -11.80 5.88
CA LEU A 10 -16.19 -12.18 5.11
C LEU A 10 -15.58 -11.02 4.31
N GLU A 11 -16.41 -10.13 3.75
CA GLU A 11 -15.92 -8.95 3.04
C GLU A 11 -15.04 -8.05 3.90
N SER A 12 -15.22 -8.08 5.23
CA SER A 12 -14.39 -7.28 6.12
C SER A 12 -12.93 -7.75 6.21
N ALA A 13 -12.64 -8.96 5.74
CA ALA A 13 -11.31 -9.55 5.64
C ALA A 13 -10.62 -9.27 4.30
N LYS A 14 -11.32 -8.65 3.33
CA LYS A 14 -10.78 -8.44 1.98
C LYS A 14 -10.32 -7.00 1.79
N PHE A 15 -9.48 -6.81 0.78
CA PHE A 15 -9.05 -5.50 0.32
C PHE A 15 -10.27 -4.61 0.00
N GLY A 16 -10.14 -3.29 0.15
CA GLY A 16 -11.22 -2.34 -0.18
C GLY A 16 -12.29 -2.18 0.90
N SER A 17 -12.36 -3.11 1.86
CA SER A 17 -13.28 -3.00 2.99
C SER A 17 -13.06 -1.70 3.75
N THR A 18 -14.13 -0.93 3.91
CA THR A 18 -14.11 0.34 4.64
C THR A 18 -14.92 0.22 5.92
N ARG A 19 -14.25 0.49 7.05
CA ARG A 19 -14.82 0.49 8.40
C ARG A 19 -14.68 1.85 9.08
N THR A 20 -15.48 2.09 10.11
CA THR A 20 -15.29 3.26 10.98
C THR A 20 -14.30 2.89 12.08
N GLY A 21 -13.09 3.46 12.02
CA GLY A 21 -12.12 3.42 13.12
C GLY A 21 -12.35 4.57 14.09
N VAL A 22 -11.86 4.45 15.32
CA VAL A 22 -11.84 5.52 16.31
C VAL A 22 -10.40 5.80 16.74
N ARG A 23 -9.96 7.05 16.66
CA ARG A 23 -8.64 7.50 17.15
C ARG A 23 -8.85 8.78 17.94
N ASN A 24 -8.37 8.82 19.19
CA ASN A 24 -8.54 9.95 20.10
C ASN A 24 -10.01 10.43 20.19
N GLY A 25 -10.95 9.49 20.26
CA GLY A 25 -12.39 9.77 20.34
C GLY A 25 -13.05 10.25 19.03
N ARG A 26 -12.31 10.36 17.93
CA ARG A 26 -12.84 10.75 16.61
C ARG A 26 -12.97 9.56 15.67
N ALA A 27 -14.14 9.45 15.06
CA ALA A 27 -14.41 8.47 14.01
C ALA A 27 -13.67 8.86 12.72
N TYR A 28 -13.08 7.87 12.04
CA TYR A 28 -12.47 8.05 10.73
C TYR A 28 -12.70 6.82 9.85
N PRO A 29 -12.84 6.97 8.53
CA PRO A 29 -12.88 5.83 7.64
C PRO A 29 -11.50 5.15 7.62
N ALA A 30 -11.49 3.84 7.82
CA ALA A 30 -10.33 2.97 7.78
C ALA A 30 -10.51 1.99 6.61
N PHE A 31 -9.69 2.18 5.59
CA PHE A 31 -9.59 1.30 4.42
C PHE A 31 -8.72 0.09 4.75
N HIS A 32 -9.12 -1.08 4.29
CA HIS A 32 -8.36 -2.32 4.43
C HIS A 32 -7.48 -2.53 3.19
N GLU A 33 -6.16 -2.43 3.36
CA GLU A 33 -5.17 -2.49 2.27
C GLU A 33 -4.66 -3.89 1.95
N GLY A 34 -5.16 -4.90 2.65
CA GLY A 34 -4.71 -6.26 2.52
C GLY A 34 -5.84 -7.27 2.60
N VAL A 35 -5.44 -8.51 2.88
CA VAL A 35 -6.33 -9.63 3.14
C VAL A 35 -5.99 -10.25 4.50
N ASP A 36 -7.03 -10.56 5.27
CA ASP A 36 -6.90 -11.21 6.57
C ASP A 36 -7.12 -12.72 6.39
N ILE A 37 -6.04 -13.50 6.54
CA ILE A 37 -6.03 -14.96 6.37
C ILE A 37 -6.13 -15.63 7.74
N ALA A 38 -7.14 -16.48 7.92
CA ALA A 38 -7.43 -17.14 9.19
C ALA A 38 -6.41 -18.21 9.57
N ALA A 39 -6.18 -18.34 10.88
CA ALA A 39 -5.42 -19.44 11.45
C ALA A 39 -6.10 -20.79 11.14
N THR A 40 -5.30 -21.77 10.77
CA THR A 40 -5.73 -23.16 10.56
C THR A 40 -5.21 -24.10 11.64
N MET A 41 -4.19 -23.69 12.40
CA MET A 41 -3.57 -24.48 13.45
C MET A 41 -3.56 -23.73 14.77
N ARG A 42 -3.89 -24.43 15.86
CA ARG A 42 -3.88 -23.86 17.21
C ARG A 42 -3.32 -24.83 18.22
N ASP A 43 -2.64 -24.29 19.24
CA ASP A 43 -2.22 -25.06 20.39
C ASP A 43 -3.38 -25.34 21.38
N ARG A 44 -3.10 -26.06 22.46
CA ARG A 44 -4.09 -26.39 23.51
C ARG A 44 -4.66 -25.16 24.24
N LYS A 45 -4.01 -23.99 24.12
CA LYS A 45 -4.44 -22.72 24.70
C LYS A 45 -5.20 -21.86 23.67
N GLY A 46 -5.45 -22.39 22.47
CA GLY A 46 -6.14 -21.70 21.38
C GLY A 46 -5.27 -20.66 20.67
N VAL A 47 -3.95 -20.66 20.89
CA VAL A 47 -3.02 -19.73 20.22
C VAL A 47 -2.72 -20.24 18.81
N ALA A 48 -2.77 -19.36 17.81
CA ALA A 48 -2.41 -19.73 16.44
C ALA A 48 -0.94 -20.18 16.35
N THR A 49 -0.70 -21.24 15.59
CA THR A 49 0.65 -21.82 15.40
C THR A 49 1.03 -21.92 13.93
N ASP A 50 0.23 -21.31 13.04
CA ASP A 50 0.49 -21.29 11.60
C ASP A 50 1.84 -20.63 11.30
N PRO A 51 2.79 -21.32 10.64
CA PRO A 51 3.97 -20.68 10.10
C PRO A 51 3.54 -19.72 9.00
N VAL A 52 4.18 -18.54 8.97
CA VAL A 52 4.00 -17.56 7.91
C VAL A 52 5.20 -17.64 6.99
N TYR A 53 4.93 -17.71 5.69
CA TYR A 53 5.93 -17.92 4.65
C TYR A 53 6.11 -16.67 3.79
N ALA A 54 7.34 -16.42 3.33
CA ALA A 54 7.58 -15.44 2.27
C ALA A 54 6.88 -15.90 0.99
N ALA A 55 6.06 -15.02 0.40
CA ALA A 55 5.25 -15.34 -0.77
C ALA A 55 6.09 -15.50 -2.06
N ALA A 56 7.25 -14.83 -2.11
CA ALA A 56 8.17 -14.85 -3.23
C ALA A 56 9.59 -14.56 -2.76
N ALA A 57 10.58 -14.86 -3.61
CA ALA A 57 11.96 -14.48 -3.37
C ALA A 57 12.10 -12.96 -3.28
N GLY A 58 12.99 -12.48 -2.41
CA GLY A 58 13.15 -11.05 -2.20
C GLY A 58 14.15 -10.71 -1.11
N ARG A 59 14.10 -9.46 -0.66
CA ARG A 59 14.92 -8.94 0.43
C ARG A 59 14.03 -8.44 1.55
N VAL A 60 14.31 -8.87 2.77
CA VAL A 60 13.67 -8.31 3.98
C VAL A 60 14.02 -6.83 4.07
N ALA A 61 13.03 -5.98 3.88
CA ALA A 61 13.19 -4.55 3.77
C ALA A 61 13.06 -3.86 5.13
N PHE A 62 12.15 -4.37 5.97
CA PHE A 62 11.85 -3.81 7.28
C PHE A 62 11.27 -4.85 8.24
N ILE A 63 11.51 -4.63 9.53
CA ILE A 63 10.93 -5.41 10.63
C ILE A 63 10.49 -4.46 11.75
N ASN A 64 9.25 -4.61 12.21
CA ASN A 64 8.85 -4.16 13.54
C ASN A 64 8.69 -5.37 14.46
N SER A 65 9.59 -5.52 15.43
CA SER A 65 9.52 -6.60 16.44
C SER A 65 8.71 -6.20 17.68
N ALA A 66 8.36 -4.92 17.83
CA ALA A 66 7.64 -4.38 18.98
C ALA A 66 6.13 -4.26 18.71
N ALA A 67 5.34 -5.16 19.30
CA ALA A 67 3.89 -5.25 19.07
C ALA A 67 3.12 -3.93 19.31
N GLY A 68 3.53 -3.13 20.30
CA GLY A 68 2.85 -1.87 20.65
C GLY A 68 3.12 -0.69 19.71
N ASN A 69 4.12 -0.81 18.82
CA ASN A 69 4.57 0.32 18.00
C ASN A 69 3.67 0.57 16.77
N SER A 70 2.85 -0.40 16.35
CA SER A 70 2.06 -0.30 15.12
C SER A 70 0.69 -0.96 15.25
N SER A 71 -0.28 -0.47 14.47
CA SER A 71 -1.57 -1.16 14.29
C SER A 71 -1.39 -2.53 13.63
N TYR A 72 -0.34 -2.70 12.82
CA TYR A 72 0.08 -4.00 12.28
C TYR A 72 0.69 -4.93 13.33
N GLY A 73 0.95 -4.46 14.55
CA GLY A 73 1.65 -5.25 15.57
C GLY A 73 3.08 -5.53 15.17
N LYS A 74 3.52 -6.77 15.35
CA LYS A 74 4.78 -7.24 14.78
C LYS A 74 4.57 -7.52 13.30
N TYR A 75 5.44 -6.98 12.45
CA TYR A 75 5.34 -7.18 11.02
C TYR A 75 6.69 -7.18 10.32
N VAL A 76 6.71 -7.83 9.16
CA VAL A 76 7.84 -7.90 8.23
C VAL A 76 7.39 -7.31 6.90
N VAL A 77 8.26 -6.51 6.27
CA VAL A 77 8.10 -6.09 4.87
C VAL A 77 9.21 -6.71 4.05
N ILE A 78 8.87 -7.31 2.91
CA ILE A 78 9.82 -7.87 1.95
C ILE A 78 9.65 -7.11 0.64
N GLU A 79 10.76 -6.67 0.05
CA GLU A 79 10.79 -6.11 -1.30
C GLU A 79 11.17 -7.21 -2.30
N HIS A 80 10.38 -7.33 -3.36
CA HIS A 80 10.54 -8.30 -4.43
C HIS A 80 10.94 -7.56 -5.71
N PRO A 81 12.10 -7.88 -6.31
CA PRO A 81 12.46 -7.38 -7.63
C PRO A 81 11.37 -7.69 -8.67
N ASP A 82 10.90 -6.67 -9.37
CA ASP A 82 9.96 -6.79 -10.48
C ASP A 82 10.43 -5.90 -11.66
N PRO A 83 11.17 -6.48 -12.62
CA PRO A 83 11.70 -5.73 -13.75
C PRO A 83 10.60 -5.24 -14.72
N SER A 84 9.38 -5.78 -14.65
CA SER A 84 8.27 -5.30 -15.50
C SER A 84 7.88 -3.86 -15.20
N LEU A 85 8.11 -3.40 -13.96
CA LEU A 85 7.87 -2.03 -13.53
C LEU A 85 9.00 -1.06 -13.92
N GLY A 86 10.08 -1.59 -14.51
CA GLY A 86 11.23 -0.84 -15.01
C GLY A 86 12.49 -1.04 -14.17
N SER A 87 13.50 -0.23 -14.47
CA SER A 87 14.80 -0.24 -13.79
C SER A 87 15.16 1.14 -13.27
N ILE A 88 15.63 1.19 -12.04
CA ILE A 88 16.03 2.40 -11.32
C ILE A 88 17.52 2.59 -11.55
N LYS A 89 17.89 3.72 -12.17
CA LYS A 89 19.31 4.11 -12.34
C LYS A 89 19.87 4.64 -11.02
N LEU A 90 20.97 4.05 -10.57
CA LEU A 90 21.70 4.47 -9.38
C LEU A 90 22.77 5.51 -9.73
N ARG A 91 23.29 6.20 -8.71
CA ARG A 91 24.28 7.28 -8.87
C ARG A 91 25.63 6.80 -9.41
N ASP A 92 25.97 5.55 -9.15
CA ASP A 92 27.20 4.91 -9.62
C ASP A 92 27.10 4.40 -11.08
N GLY A 93 25.98 4.67 -11.76
CA GLY A 93 25.72 4.24 -13.13
C GLY A 93 25.12 2.83 -13.23
N SER A 94 25.05 2.07 -12.14
CA SER A 94 24.37 0.78 -12.11
C SER A 94 22.84 0.95 -12.17
N SER A 95 22.12 -0.14 -12.40
CA SER A 95 20.66 -0.14 -12.38
C SER A 95 20.15 -1.35 -11.60
N VAL A 96 19.08 -1.13 -10.83
CA VAL A 96 18.38 -2.18 -10.09
C VAL A 96 16.93 -2.26 -10.57
N PRO A 97 16.30 -3.44 -10.58
CA PRO A 97 14.89 -3.55 -10.91
C PRO A 97 14.04 -2.76 -9.90
N ALA A 98 12.92 -2.23 -10.38
CA ALA A 98 11.85 -1.76 -9.50
C ALA A 98 11.39 -2.88 -8.56
N THR A 99 10.74 -2.53 -7.45
CA THR A 99 10.32 -3.50 -6.43
C THR A 99 8.85 -3.34 -6.05
N VAL A 100 8.15 -4.46 -5.92
CA VAL A 100 6.88 -4.51 -5.18
C VAL A 100 7.17 -4.92 -3.75
N TYR A 101 6.35 -4.49 -2.80
CA TYR A 101 6.47 -4.97 -1.43
C TYR A 101 5.40 -6.03 -1.13
N THR A 102 5.71 -6.93 -0.21
CA THR A 102 4.71 -7.65 0.58
C THR A 102 4.87 -7.32 2.06
N LEU A 103 3.76 -7.24 2.79
CA LEU A 103 3.73 -6.98 4.23
C LEU A 103 3.03 -8.13 4.95
N TYR A 104 3.61 -8.61 6.05
CA TYR A 104 3.11 -9.72 6.85
C TYR A 104 2.96 -9.26 8.30
N ALA A 105 1.72 -9.07 8.76
CA ALA A 105 1.41 -8.43 10.02
C ALA A 105 0.74 -9.36 11.05
N HIS A 106 0.55 -8.80 12.25
CA HIS A 106 -0.03 -9.45 13.42
C HIS A 106 0.74 -10.65 13.94
N LEU A 107 2.02 -10.79 13.55
CA LEU A 107 2.85 -11.95 13.87
C LEU A 107 2.99 -12.14 15.39
N ALA A 108 2.96 -13.38 15.86
CA ALA A 108 3.26 -13.72 17.25
C ALA A 108 4.76 -13.55 17.52
N ASP A 109 5.58 -14.01 16.58
CA ASP A 109 7.03 -13.89 16.56
C ASP A 109 7.56 -13.79 15.13
N ILE A 110 8.81 -13.36 15.01
CA ILE A 110 9.55 -13.25 13.76
C ILE A 110 10.76 -14.16 13.91
N ARG A 111 11.03 -14.98 12.89
CA ARG A 111 12.09 -15.98 12.93
C ARG A 111 13.45 -15.29 13.10
N PHE A 112 14.31 -15.84 13.98
CA PHE A 112 15.60 -15.21 14.35
C PHE A 112 16.54 -14.86 13.19
N LEU A 113 16.49 -15.64 12.09
CA LEU A 113 17.33 -15.44 10.91
C LEU A 113 16.77 -14.35 9.97
N VAL A 114 15.52 -13.92 10.15
CA VAL A 114 14.89 -12.86 9.36
C VAL A 114 15.36 -11.52 9.91
N ARG A 115 16.15 -10.79 9.11
CA ARG A 115 16.70 -9.47 9.47
C ARG A 115 16.67 -8.53 8.27
N PRO A 116 16.53 -7.21 8.47
CA PRO A 116 16.62 -6.27 7.36
C PRO A 116 17.91 -6.46 6.56
N GLY A 117 17.80 -6.47 5.25
CA GLY A 117 18.89 -6.71 4.31
C GLY A 117 19.07 -8.18 3.89
N HIS A 118 18.50 -9.15 4.61
CA HIS A 118 18.64 -10.57 4.26
C HIS A 118 17.77 -10.94 3.05
N ALA A 119 18.30 -11.83 2.20
CA ALA A 119 17.54 -12.49 1.17
C ALA A 119 16.62 -13.56 1.77
N VAL A 120 15.49 -13.78 1.12
CA VAL A 120 14.54 -14.85 1.41
C VAL A 120 14.09 -15.47 0.09
N GLU A 121 13.78 -16.75 0.11
CA GLU A 121 13.18 -17.48 -1.00
C GLU A 121 11.68 -17.64 -0.80
N ALA A 122 10.97 -17.96 -1.89
CA ALA A 122 9.56 -18.33 -1.80
C ALA A 122 9.40 -19.58 -0.91
N GLY A 123 8.52 -19.51 0.09
CA GLY A 123 8.30 -20.61 1.03
C GLY A 123 9.24 -20.62 2.24
N ASP A 124 10.13 -19.64 2.39
CA ASP A 124 10.89 -19.48 3.64
C ASP A 124 9.98 -19.08 4.80
N VAL A 125 10.13 -19.71 5.96
CA VAL A 125 9.37 -19.35 7.17
C VAL A 125 9.91 -18.05 7.76
N ILE A 126 9.08 -17.02 7.77
CA ILE A 126 9.45 -15.68 8.27
C ILE A 126 9.00 -15.42 9.72
N GLY A 127 8.03 -16.18 10.22
CA GLY A 127 7.51 -16.03 11.57
C GLY A 127 6.31 -16.93 11.82
N THR A 128 5.61 -16.65 12.91
CA THR A 128 4.39 -17.37 13.30
C THR A 128 3.21 -16.40 13.32
N MET A 129 2.06 -16.84 12.81
CA MET A 129 0.81 -16.08 12.85
C MET A 129 0.44 -15.74 14.29
N GLY A 130 -0.18 -14.57 14.50
CA GLY A 130 -0.59 -14.15 15.84
C GLY A 130 -1.79 -13.21 15.83
N ALA A 131 -1.83 -12.37 16.85
CA ALA A 131 -2.84 -11.31 17.02
C ALA A 131 -2.20 -10.02 17.56
N THR A 132 -0.90 -9.82 17.32
CA THR A 132 -0.21 -8.63 17.86
C THR A 132 -0.73 -7.37 17.16
N SER A 133 -0.98 -6.32 17.93
CA SER A 133 -1.44 -5.01 17.43
C SER A 133 -1.41 -3.99 18.57
N ASN A 134 -1.45 -2.70 18.22
CA ASN A 134 -1.73 -1.63 19.18
C ASN A 134 -3.17 -1.10 19.10
N THR A 135 -4.06 -1.81 18.39
CA THR A 135 -5.45 -1.41 18.24
C THR A 135 -6.21 -1.51 19.56
N GLN A 136 -7.25 -0.68 19.71
CA GLN A 136 -8.14 -0.73 20.85
C GLN A 136 -9.59 -0.92 20.35
N PRO A 137 -10.27 -2.04 20.71
CA PRO A 137 -9.76 -3.15 21.51
C PRO A 137 -8.64 -3.96 20.77
N PRO A 138 -7.82 -4.72 21.50
CA PRO A 138 -6.83 -5.61 20.89
C PRO A 138 -7.51 -6.71 20.08
N ILE A 139 -6.78 -7.25 19.10
CA ILE A 139 -7.24 -8.43 18.35
C ILE A 139 -7.29 -9.62 19.31
N PRO A 140 -8.46 -10.26 19.52
CA PRO A 140 -8.57 -11.39 20.42
C PRO A 140 -7.94 -12.65 19.77
N ARG A 141 -7.47 -13.58 20.60
CA ARG A 141 -6.70 -14.76 20.17
C ARG A 141 -7.48 -15.67 19.23
N ASP A 142 -8.79 -15.82 19.45
CA ASP A 142 -9.70 -16.57 18.58
C ASP A 142 -9.78 -15.98 17.17
N ARG A 143 -9.48 -14.70 17.00
CA ARG A 143 -9.35 -14.01 15.70
C ARG A 143 -7.91 -13.76 15.28
N SER A 144 -6.94 -14.54 15.77
CA SER A 144 -5.59 -14.55 15.19
C SER A 144 -5.66 -14.76 13.68
N HIS A 145 -4.91 -13.94 12.95
CA HIS A 145 -4.83 -13.96 11.48
C HIS A 145 -3.50 -13.40 11.02
N LEU A 146 -3.16 -13.72 9.78
CA LEU A 146 -2.16 -12.99 9.02
C LEU A 146 -2.88 -11.86 8.26
N HIS A 147 -2.52 -10.62 8.56
CA HIS A 147 -2.84 -9.52 7.66
C HIS A 147 -1.72 -9.42 6.62
N TRP A 148 -2.09 -9.58 5.35
CA TRP A 148 -1.15 -9.66 4.24
C TRP A 148 -1.46 -8.64 3.15
N GLU A 149 -0.43 -7.91 2.73
CA GLU A 149 -0.54 -6.90 1.66
C GLU A 149 0.48 -7.21 0.56
N ILE A 150 0.14 -6.81 -0.67
CA ILE A 150 1.07 -6.62 -1.79
C ILE A 150 0.87 -5.22 -2.33
N GLY A 151 1.93 -4.51 -2.71
CA GLY A 151 1.75 -3.18 -3.26
C GLY A 151 3.02 -2.44 -3.65
N VAL A 152 2.88 -1.11 -3.71
CA VAL A 152 3.93 -0.18 -4.13
C VAL A 152 4.22 0.85 -3.04
N MET A 153 5.48 1.24 -2.93
CA MET A 153 5.93 2.37 -2.10
C MET A 153 5.72 3.69 -2.84
N LEU A 154 5.18 4.72 -2.17
CA LEU A 154 4.87 6.01 -2.80
C LEU A 154 6.10 6.90 -2.99
N ASN A 155 7.01 6.98 -2.01
CA ASN A 155 8.19 7.83 -2.09
C ASN A 155 9.39 7.25 -1.30
N ALA A 156 10.57 7.16 -1.92
CA ALA A 156 11.81 6.68 -1.29
C ALA A 156 12.41 7.66 -0.27
N ARG A 157 11.85 8.85 -0.12
CA ARG A 157 12.29 9.90 0.81
C ARG A 157 11.29 10.11 1.95
N PHE A 158 10.31 9.22 2.11
CA PHE A 158 9.33 9.32 3.18
C PHE A 158 9.98 9.40 4.56
N GLU A 159 11.05 8.64 4.80
CA GLU A 159 11.80 8.70 6.06
C GLU A 159 12.29 10.12 6.38
N THR A 160 12.81 10.85 5.39
CA THR A 160 13.27 12.24 5.60
C THR A 160 12.10 13.13 6.00
N MET A 161 10.98 13.01 5.29
CA MET A 161 9.74 13.73 5.61
C MET A 161 9.23 13.40 7.01
N ALA A 162 9.19 12.11 7.36
CA ALA A 162 8.72 11.61 8.64
C ALA A 162 9.58 12.14 9.80
N ARG A 163 10.90 12.21 9.63
CA ARG A 163 11.83 12.78 10.60
C ARG A 163 11.64 14.28 10.76
N GLU A 164 11.46 15.02 9.66
CA GLU A 164 11.14 16.46 9.70
C GLU A 164 9.82 16.74 10.43
N GLN A 165 8.83 15.87 10.24
CA GLN A 165 7.53 15.94 10.93
C GLN A 165 7.54 15.28 12.31
N LYS A 166 8.67 14.71 12.74
CA LYS A 166 8.83 14.03 14.04
C LYS A 166 7.79 12.92 14.26
N LEU A 167 7.47 12.17 13.21
CA LEU A 167 6.56 11.02 13.31
C LEU A 167 7.18 9.93 14.19
N VAL A 168 6.37 9.38 15.08
CA VAL A 168 6.76 8.29 15.97
C VAL A 168 5.72 7.16 15.92
N PRO A 169 6.17 5.89 15.97
CA PRO A 169 7.56 5.43 15.91
C PRO A 169 8.21 5.68 14.53
N ASP A 170 9.55 5.76 14.51
CA ASP A 170 10.30 5.87 13.24
C ASP A 170 10.36 4.50 12.57
N PHE A 171 9.63 4.37 11.45
CA PHE A 171 9.61 3.17 10.61
C PHE A 171 10.32 3.40 9.27
N GLY A 172 11.06 4.49 9.13
CA GLY A 172 11.70 4.88 7.89
C GLY A 172 10.71 4.93 6.72
N ASN A 173 11.13 4.44 5.56
CA ASN A 173 10.31 4.39 4.35
C ASN A 173 9.18 3.34 4.38
N TYR A 174 9.16 2.44 5.37
CA TYR A 174 8.19 1.34 5.45
C TYR A 174 7.08 1.62 6.46
N ASN A 175 6.86 2.90 6.77
CA ASN A 175 5.66 3.35 7.45
C ASN A 175 4.43 3.11 6.57
N GLY A 176 3.32 2.66 7.14
CA GLY A 176 2.06 2.43 6.41
C GLY A 176 1.52 3.66 5.67
N GLY A 177 1.92 4.89 6.06
CA GLY A 177 1.61 6.10 5.30
C GLY A 177 2.33 6.22 3.94
N ASN A 178 3.31 5.36 3.66
CA ASN A 178 4.10 5.32 2.42
C ASN A 178 3.87 4.04 1.60
N LEU A 179 3.16 3.06 2.15
CA LEU A 179 2.89 1.77 1.53
C LEU A 179 1.45 1.77 1.03
N PHE A 180 1.25 1.44 -0.24
CA PHE A 180 -0.06 1.48 -0.88
C PHE A 180 -0.39 0.11 -1.43
N GLY A 181 -1.31 -0.56 -0.74
CA GLY A 181 -1.74 -1.92 -1.10
C GLY A 181 -2.52 -1.99 -2.40
N LEU A 182 -2.47 -3.15 -3.04
CA LEU A 182 -3.28 -3.57 -4.17
C LEU A 182 -4.17 -4.75 -3.73
N ASP A 183 -5.23 -5.05 -4.49
CA ASP A 183 -6.02 -6.25 -4.20
C ASP A 183 -5.20 -7.50 -4.48
N ALA A 184 -4.70 -8.12 -3.41
CA ALA A 184 -3.90 -9.33 -3.48
C ALA A 184 -4.70 -10.52 -4.03
N LEU A 185 -6.00 -10.62 -3.70
CA LEU A 185 -6.80 -11.75 -4.18
C LEU A 185 -7.09 -11.60 -5.68
N ASP A 186 -7.38 -10.39 -6.15
CA ASP A 186 -7.58 -10.13 -7.58
C ASP A 186 -6.29 -10.35 -8.38
N PHE A 187 -5.15 -9.84 -7.89
CA PHE A 187 -3.85 -10.05 -8.53
C PHE A 187 -3.53 -11.54 -8.70
N TYR A 188 -3.63 -12.34 -7.63
CA TYR A 188 -3.32 -13.76 -7.71
C TYR A 188 -4.36 -14.54 -8.53
N ALA A 189 -5.64 -14.13 -8.53
CA ALA A 189 -6.65 -14.72 -9.42
C ALA A 189 -6.39 -14.39 -10.89
N ALA A 190 -5.91 -13.18 -11.21
CA ALA A 190 -5.50 -12.80 -12.55
C ALA A 190 -4.25 -13.58 -12.98
N HIS A 191 -3.23 -13.64 -12.13
CA HIS A 191 -1.99 -14.39 -12.39
C HIS A 191 -2.20 -15.90 -12.49
N ALA A 192 -3.15 -16.49 -11.75
CA ALA A 192 -3.51 -17.90 -11.91
C ALA A 192 -4.17 -18.20 -13.26
N ARG A 193 -4.83 -17.21 -13.88
CA ARG A 193 -5.43 -17.33 -15.22
C ARG A 193 -4.42 -17.06 -16.33
N ASP A 194 -3.46 -16.20 -16.06
CA ASP A 194 -2.36 -15.85 -16.95
C ASP A 194 -1.03 -15.81 -16.16
N PRO A 195 -0.27 -16.92 -16.12
CA PRO A 195 0.99 -16.98 -15.38
C PRO A 195 2.08 -16.03 -15.90
N GLU A 196 1.93 -15.49 -17.11
CA GLU A 196 2.84 -14.48 -17.67
C GLU A 196 2.43 -13.06 -17.28
N LEU A 197 1.30 -12.89 -16.58
CA LEU A 197 0.84 -11.58 -16.11
C LEU A 197 1.83 -11.01 -15.10
N THR A 198 2.54 -9.98 -15.55
CA THR A 198 3.44 -9.17 -14.74
C THR A 198 2.68 -8.15 -13.88
N MET A 199 3.32 -7.60 -12.84
CA MET A 199 2.70 -6.52 -12.05
C MET A 199 2.41 -5.28 -12.90
N ALA A 200 3.31 -4.90 -13.83
CA ALA A 200 3.05 -3.80 -14.74
C ALA A 200 1.83 -4.05 -15.63
N GLY A 201 1.68 -5.28 -16.13
CA GLY A 201 0.51 -5.71 -16.89
C GLY A 201 -0.78 -5.65 -16.06
N TYR A 202 -0.73 -6.14 -14.81
CA TYR A 202 -1.86 -6.08 -13.88
C TYR A 202 -2.28 -4.64 -13.60
N LEU A 203 -1.34 -3.76 -13.20
CA LEU A 203 -1.61 -2.35 -12.97
C LEU A 203 -2.20 -1.67 -14.22
N ALA A 204 -1.73 -2.00 -15.42
CA ALA A 204 -2.25 -1.43 -16.65
C ALA A 204 -3.73 -1.81 -16.93
N GLN A 205 -4.21 -2.94 -16.39
CA GLN A 205 -5.60 -3.40 -16.50
C GLN A 205 -6.52 -2.84 -15.42
N LEU A 206 -5.96 -2.33 -14.30
CA LEU A 206 -6.78 -1.77 -13.23
C LEU A 206 -7.57 -0.56 -13.71
N ARG A 207 -8.87 -0.57 -13.40
CA ARG A 207 -9.69 0.63 -13.52
C ARG A 207 -9.31 1.60 -12.40
N PRO A 208 -9.09 2.89 -12.69
CA PRO A 208 -8.86 3.86 -11.63
C PRO A 208 -10.12 4.12 -10.81
N ALA A 209 -9.95 4.38 -9.52
CA ALA A 209 -10.98 4.94 -8.65
C ALA A 209 -11.13 6.45 -8.86
N CYS A 210 -10.02 7.15 -9.13
CA CYS A 210 -10.05 8.54 -9.51
C CYS A 210 -8.87 8.92 -10.41
N GLU A 211 -9.07 10.02 -11.13
CA GLU A 211 -8.05 10.66 -11.93
C GLU A 211 -7.86 12.11 -11.45
N VAL A 212 -6.61 12.51 -11.27
CA VAL A 212 -6.25 13.79 -10.68
C VAL A 212 -5.21 14.50 -11.53
N VAL A 213 -5.21 15.83 -11.46
CA VAL A 213 -4.20 16.68 -12.11
C VAL A 213 -3.45 17.40 -11.01
N LEU A 214 -2.13 17.33 -11.03
CA LEU A 214 -1.27 17.86 -9.98
C LEU A 214 -0.16 18.75 -10.55
N ARG A 215 0.18 19.80 -9.82
CA ARG A 215 1.32 20.68 -10.10
C ARG A 215 2.44 20.39 -9.11
N GLY A 216 3.60 19.97 -9.61
CA GLY A 216 4.76 19.66 -8.78
C GLY A 216 5.98 19.26 -9.62
N LYS A 217 7.09 18.95 -8.93
CA LYS A 217 8.28 18.34 -9.57
C LYS A 217 7.98 16.93 -10.07
N TYR A 218 8.84 16.38 -10.91
CA TYR A 218 8.74 14.97 -11.30
C TYR A 218 8.81 14.05 -10.05
N PRO A 219 7.76 13.26 -9.74
CA PRO A 219 7.71 12.42 -8.55
C PRO A 219 8.82 11.36 -8.53
N ASP A 220 9.34 11.08 -7.33
CA ASP A 220 10.21 9.92 -7.10
C ASP A 220 9.54 8.61 -7.55
N TYR A 221 8.22 8.54 -7.39
CA TYR A 221 7.40 7.40 -7.80
C TYR A 221 7.70 6.93 -9.23
N PHE A 222 7.79 7.83 -10.22
CA PHE A 222 8.06 7.44 -11.61
C PHE A 222 9.54 7.22 -11.91
N ARG A 223 10.44 7.57 -10.99
CA ARG A 223 11.84 7.10 -11.04
C ARG A 223 11.94 5.67 -10.53
N ARG A 224 11.12 5.30 -9.54
CA ARG A 224 11.02 3.95 -8.97
C ARG A 224 10.26 2.98 -9.85
N TYR A 225 9.19 3.44 -10.50
CA TYR A 225 8.36 2.66 -11.42
C TYR A 225 8.25 3.34 -12.79
N PRO A 226 9.34 3.42 -13.58
CA PRO A 226 9.32 4.10 -14.88
C PRO A 226 8.27 3.59 -15.85
N ALA A 227 7.91 2.29 -15.78
CA ALA A 227 6.90 1.70 -16.67
C ALA A 227 5.48 2.25 -16.43
N LEU A 228 5.23 2.91 -15.29
CA LEU A 228 3.93 3.51 -14.98
C LEU A 228 3.79 4.94 -15.53
N TRP A 229 4.86 5.53 -16.07
CA TRP A 229 4.80 6.77 -16.82
C TRP A 229 4.45 6.50 -18.28
N ARG A 230 3.44 7.19 -18.82
CA ARG A 230 2.91 7.01 -20.17
C ARG A 230 3.16 8.22 -21.05
N GLY A 231 3.50 7.97 -22.31
CA GLY A 231 3.70 9.01 -23.32
C GLY A 231 5.09 9.65 -23.26
N ALA A 232 5.19 10.91 -23.70
CA ALA A 232 6.44 11.65 -23.74
C ALA A 232 7.04 11.87 -22.34
N ALA A 233 8.35 12.12 -22.27
CA ALA A 233 9.03 12.47 -21.02
C ALA A 233 8.36 13.68 -20.34
N HIS A 234 8.49 13.76 -19.01
CA HIS A 234 7.92 14.86 -18.24
C HIS A 234 8.46 16.21 -18.74
N ASP A 235 7.55 17.12 -19.07
CA ASP A 235 7.86 18.42 -19.69
C ASP A 235 8.04 19.56 -18.67
N GLY A 236 8.02 19.24 -17.38
CA GLY A 236 8.05 20.23 -16.29
C GLY A 236 6.68 20.83 -15.95
N GLY A 237 5.65 20.51 -16.72
CA GLY A 237 4.27 20.94 -16.53
C GLY A 237 3.50 20.08 -15.52
N PRO A 238 2.19 20.36 -15.35
CA PRO A 238 1.31 19.54 -14.53
C PRO A 238 1.22 18.08 -15.00
N ILE A 239 0.96 17.18 -14.07
CA ILE A 239 0.91 15.73 -14.28
C ILE A 239 -0.53 15.27 -14.08
N HIS A 240 -1.05 14.46 -15.02
CA HIS A 240 -2.26 13.69 -14.82
C HIS A 240 -1.90 12.33 -14.23
N LEU A 241 -2.64 11.89 -13.22
CA LEU A 241 -2.47 10.60 -12.55
C LEU A 241 -3.79 9.85 -12.51
N ALA A 242 -3.72 8.54 -12.75
CA ALA A 242 -4.78 7.59 -12.44
C ALA A 242 -4.44 6.87 -11.14
N MET A 243 -5.38 6.79 -10.20
CA MET A 243 -5.18 6.22 -8.86
C MET A 243 -6.18 5.10 -8.56
N SER A 244 -5.75 4.07 -7.84
CA SER A 244 -6.64 3.07 -7.24
C SER A 244 -7.37 3.62 -6.01
N GLU A 245 -8.35 2.87 -5.51
CA GLU A 245 -9.12 3.17 -4.30
C GLU A 245 -8.26 3.19 -3.02
N SER A 246 -7.12 2.49 -3.02
CA SER A 246 -6.13 2.57 -1.94
C SER A 246 -5.25 3.81 -2.02
N GLY A 247 -5.21 4.47 -3.19
CA GLY A 247 -4.31 5.59 -3.51
C GLY A 247 -3.00 5.18 -4.17
N ALA A 248 -2.83 3.90 -4.55
CA ALA A 248 -1.71 3.51 -5.39
C ALA A 248 -1.83 4.22 -6.74
N VAL A 249 -0.71 4.74 -7.26
CA VAL A 249 -0.69 5.38 -8.58
C VAL A 249 -0.62 4.29 -9.64
N ILE A 250 -1.67 4.18 -10.44
CA ILE A 250 -1.77 3.19 -11.52
C ILE A 250 -0.98 3.65 -12.75
N SER A 251 -1.05 4.94 -13.07
CA SER A 251 -0.27 5.53 -14.15
C SER A 251 -0.15 7.04 -14.00
N GLY A 252 0.84 7.63 -14.68
CA GLY A 252 0.95 9.07 -14.85
C GLY A 252 1.40 9.48 -16.24
N ARG A 253 1.12 10.73 -16.62
CA ARG A 253 1.55 11.35 -17.87
C ARG A 253 1.54 12.87 -17.77
N ASN A 254 2.11 13.56 -18.76
CA ASN A 254 1.89 15.00 -18.91
C ASN A 254 0.38 15.30 -19.01
N ALA A 255 -0.06 16.34 -18.31
CA ALA A 255 -1.44 16.80 -18.39
C ALA A 255 -1.73 17.43 -19.76
N THR A 256 -2.92 17.19 -20.29
CA THR A 256 -3.43 17.82 -21.51
C THR A 256 -3.77 19.29 -21.26
N ALA A 257 -3.93 20.08 -22.32
CA ALA A 257 -4.34 21.48 -22.21
C ALA A 257 -5.66 21.66 -21.42
N THR A 258 -6.64 20.76 -21.61
CA THR A 258 -7.91 20.76 -20.87
C THR A 258 -7.72 20.49 -19.37
N GLU A 259 -6.83 19.56 -19.02
CA GLU A 259 -6.49 19.23 -17.63
C GLU A 259 -5.70 20.35 -16.94
N VAL A 260 -4.81 21.01 -17.68
CA VAL A 260 -4.10 22.21 -17.21
C VAL A 260 -5.07 23.36 -16.97
N ALA A 261 -6.05 23.55 -17.86
CA ALA A 261 -7.11 24.54 -17.67
C ALA A 261 -8.01 24.24 -16.46
N LEU A 262 -8.37 22.96 -16.26
CA LEU A 262 -9.10 22.50 -15.07
C LEU A 262 -8.33 22.81 -13.78
N LEU A 263 -7.02 22.58 -13.78
CA LEU A 263 -6.17 22.84 -12.64
C LEU A 263 -6.07 24.34 -12.33
N GLY A 264 -5.99 25.18 -13.35
CA GLY A 264 -5.79 26.61 -13.23
C GLY A 264 -4.58 26.95 -12.34
N ASN A 265 -4.78 27.86 -11.38
CA ASN A 265 -3.75 28.27 -10.43
C ASN A 265 -3.62 27.37 -9.20
N GLN A 266 -4.43 26.30 -9.11
CA GLN A 266 -4.37 25.38 -7.99
C GLN A 266 -3.17 24.44 -8.11
N ARG A 267 -2.79 23.82 -6.99
CA ARG A 267 -1.78 22.76 -6.97
C ARG A 267 -2.33 21.39 -7.38
N GLN A 268 -3.64 21.22 -7.28
CA GLN A 268 -4.28 19.92 -7.43
C GLN A 268 -5.76 20.09 -7.79
N ALA A 269 -6.24 19.23 -8.68
CA ALA A 269 -7.65 19.15 -9.07
C ALA A 269 -8.05 17.69 -9.29
N VAL A 270 -9.30 17.37 -8.96
CA VAL A 270 -9.89 16.07 -9.30
C VAL A 270 -10.50 16.21 -10.69
N SER A 271 -10.06 15.39 -11.64
CA SER A 271 -10.57 15.41 -13.01
C SER A 271 -11.74 14.46 -13.20
N LYS A 272 -11.67 13.27 -12.60
CA LYS A 272 -12.71 12.25 -12.71
C LYS A 272 -12.71 11.34 -11.50
N VAL A 273 -13.88 10.85 -11.13
CA VAL A 273 -14.07 9.81 -10.12
C VAL A 273 -14.94 8.71 -10.72
N TYR A 274 -14.51 7.47 -10.52
CA TYR A 274 -15.25 6.27 -10.91
C TYR A 274 -15.87 5.71 -9.63
N GLU A 275 -17.08 6.16 -9.31
CA GLU A 275 -17.71 5.91 -8.01
C GLU A 275 -17.93 4.43 -7.72
N ASP A 276 -18.14 3.62 -8.76
CA ASP A 276 -18.26 2.17 -8.65
C ASP A 276 -16.96 1.47 -8.20
N VAL A 277 -15.80 2.02 -8.59
CA VAL A 277 -14.47 1.54 -8.18
C VAL A 277 -14.05 2.17 -6.85
N LEU A 278 -14.28 3.47 -6.66
CA LEU A 278 -13.98 4.17 -5.41
C LEU A 278 -14.75 3.58 -4.22
N GLY A 279 -15.93 3.03 -4.48
CA GLY A 279 -16.78 2.37 -3.50
C GLY A 279 -17.13 3.32 -2.34
N ARG A 280 -16.84 2.87 -1.11
CA ARG A 280 -17.12 3.68 0.09
C ARG A 280 -16.10 4.78 0.34
N ASN A 281 -15.14 4.98 -0.56
CA ASN A 281 -14.12 6.02 -0.46
C ASN A 281 -13.36 5.93 0.88
N GLY A 282 -12.91 4.72 1.25
CA GLY A 282 -12.38 4.44 2.59
C GLY A 282 -11.10 5.20 2.95
N ARG A 283 -10.34 5.65 1.96
CA ARG A 283 -9.21 6.55 2.15
C ARG A 283 -9.62 7.99 2.36
N ALA A 284 -10.77 8.37 1.80
CA ALA A 284 -11.29 9.73 1.79
C ALA A 284 -10.27 10.73 1.25
N TYR A 285 -9.56 10.42 0.16
CA TYR A 285 -8.65 11.37 -0.50
C TYR A 285 -9.40 12.44 -1.31
N VAL A 286 -10.57 12.08 -1.82
CA VAL A 286 -11.48 12.98 -2.51
C VAL A 286 -12.83 12.99 -1.80
N ALA A 287 -13.61 14.06 -1.93
CA ALA A 287 -14.98 14.16 -1.41
C ALA A 287 -15.80 15.10 -2.29
N GLN A 288 -17.12 14.94 -2.30
CA GLN A 288 -18.01 15.89 -2.96
C GLN A 288 -18.25 17.10 -2.07
N THR A 289 -17.97 18.30 -2.60
CA THR A 289 -18.29 19.59 -1.98
C THR A 289 -19.01 20.43 -3.02
N GLY A 290 -20.26 20.82 -2.73
CA GLY A 290 -21.08 21.60 -3.68
C GLY A 290 -21.29 20.90 -5.02
N GLY A 291 -21.49 19.57 -5.01
CA GLY A 291 -21.69 18.76 -6.22
C GLY A 291 -20.44 18.53 -7.06
N LYS A 292 -19.25 18.93 -6.59
CA LYS A 292 -17.98 18.70 -7.28
C LYS A 292 -17.03 17.86 -6.43
N TRP A 293 -16.37 16.90 -7.05
CA TRP A 293 -15.29 16.15 -6.42
C TRP A 293 -14.08 17.06 -6.20
N GLN A 294 -13.57 17.06 -4.97
CA GLN A 294 -12.42 17.86 -4.56
C GLN A 294 -11.52 17.03 -3.65
N PHE A 295 -10.25 17.41 -3.58
CA PHE A 295 -9.34 16.81 -2.62
C PHE A 295 -9.72 17.16 -1.18
N THR A 296 -9.67 16.17 -0.30
CA THR A 296 -9.73 16.37 1.15
C THR A 296 -8.35 16.77 1.69
N GLU A 297 -8.26 16.99 3.00
CA GLU A 297 -6.97 17.16 3.68
C GLU A 297 -6.07 15.92 3.54
N LYS A 298 -6.64 14.71 3.65
CA LYS A 298 -5.90 13.46 3.47
C LYS A 298 -5.35 13.34 2.05
N GLY A 299 -6.14 13.72 1.04
CA GLY A 299 -5.69 13.69 -0.34
C GLY A 299 -4.59 14.73 -0.62
N ARG A 300 -4.66 15.92 0.01
CA ARG A 300 -3.56 16.90 -0.01
C ARG A 300 -2.29 16.33 0.63
N GLN A 301 -2.40 15.65 1.76
CA GLN A 301 -1.27 15.01 2.43
C GLN A 301 -0.67 13.90 1.55
N TRP A 302 -1.50 13.08 0.91
CA TRP A 302 -1.06 12.08 -0.06
C TRP A 302 -0.26 12.71 -1.21
N ALA A 303 -0.77 13.81 -1.81
CA ALA A 303 -0.07 14.51 -2.88
C ALA A 303 1.26 15.12 -2.39
N ASN A 304 1.31 15.64 -1.16
CA ASN A 304 2.54 16.13 -0.56
C ASN A 304 3.59 15.02 -0.39
N ILE A 305 3.18 13.81 0.00
CA ILE A 305 4.10 12.65 0.08
C ILE A 305 4.61 12.28 -1.31
N LEU A 306 3.73 12.22 -2.32
CA LEU A 306 4.12 11.91 -3.70
C LEU A 306 5.19 12.88 -4.23
N PHE A 307 5.08 14.17 -3.93
CA PHE A 307 6.02 15.21 -4.37
C PHE A 307 7.13 15.54 -3.36
N TYR A 308 7.29 14.80 -2.27
CA TYR A 308 8.35 15.07 -1.30
C TYR A 308 9.74 14.81 -1.89
#